data_AF-A0A0B6Y6S0-F1
#
_entry.id   AF-A0A0B6Y6S0-F1
#
_cell.length_a   1.000
_cell.length_b   1.000
_cell.length_c   1.000
_cell.angle_alpha   90.00
_cell.angle_beta   90.00
_cell.angle_gamma   90.00
#
_symmetry.space_group_name_H-M   'P 1'
#
loop_
_entity.id
_entity.type
_entity.pdbx_description
1 polymer ?
#
loop_
_entity_poly.entity_id
_entity_poly.type
_entity_poly.pdbx_seq_one_letter_code
_entity_poly.pdbx_strand_id
1 'polypeptide(L)' 'YDTSDKGRNPAWTDRVLWRLKVIKDAETSEEFSHGHVRLLLYTRAELRTSDHRPVVALFDVDTLVTVDEKRNATLSKVI' A
#
# COMPACT_ATOMS: atom_id res chain seq x y z
N TYR A 1 25.22 4.79 13.12
CA TYR A 1 24.93 4.32 14.48
C TYR A 1 25.19 5.45 15.44
N ASP A 2 24.52 5.45 16.59
CA ASP A 2 24.68 6.48 17.62
C ASP A 2 26.03 6.29 18.33
N THR A 3 26.93 7.26 18.19
CA THR A 3 28.23 7.29 18.88
C THR A 3 28.24 8.27 20.06
N SER A 4 27.08 8.82 20.44
CA SER A 4 26.96 9.65 21.64
C SER A 4 26.92 8.78 22.91
N ASP A 5 27.04 9.42 24.08
CA ASP A 5 26.98 8.74 25.39
C ASP A 5 25.67 7.97 25.63
N LYS A 6 24.61 8.28 24.86
CA LYS A 6 23.33 7.56 24.92
C LYS A 6 23.43 6.15 24.36
N GLY A 7 24.40 5.88 23.46
CA GLY A 7 24.68 4.55 22.94
C GLY A 7 23.46 3.80 22.41
N ARG A 8 22.53 4.48 21.73
CA ARG A 8 21.25 3.89 21.34
C ARG A 8 21.45 2.69 20.42
N ASN A 9 20.81 1.58 20.78
CA ASN A 9 20.83 0.36 19.98
C ASN A 9 20.23 0.61 18.59
N PRO A 10 20.83 0.06 17.52
CA PRO A 10 20.23 0.12 16.20
C PRO A 10 18.90 -0.63 16.14
N ALA A 11 17.96 -0.09 15.37
CA ALA A 11 16.66 -0.68 15.15
C ALA A 11 16.13 -0.35 13.75
N TRP A 12 15.20 -1.16 13.26
CA TRP A 12 14.38 -0.86 12.09
C TRP A 12 13.09 -0.14 12.54
N THR A 13 13.25 1.11 12.98
CA THR A 13 12.16 1.94 13.51
C THR A 13 11.17 2.39 12.45
N ASP A 14 11.64 2.65 11.24
CA ASP A 14 10.84 3.15 10.13
C ASP A 14 10.43 1.98 9.23
N ARG A 15 9.12 1.82 9.01
CA ARG A 15 8.54 0.65 8.31
C ARG A 15 7.41 1.11 7.40
N VAL A 16 7.32 0.48 6.23
CA VAL A 16 6.14 0.60 5.35
C VAL A 16 5.40 -0.72 5.37
N LEU A 17 4.12 -0.68 5.75
CA LEU A 17 3.23 -1.84 5.76
C LEU A 17 2.03 -1.53 4.87
N TRP A 18 1.49 -2.57 4.22
CA TRP A 18 0.27 -2.48 3.43
C TRP A 18 -0.65 -3.65 3.76
N ARG A 19 -1.93 -3.48 3.48
CA ARG A 19 -2.97 -4.50 3.63
C ARG A 19 -3.94 -4.39 2.48
N LEU A 20 -4.28 -5.52 1.86
CA LEU A 20 -5.40 -5.57 0.92
C LEU A 20 -6.71 -5.69 1.68
N LYS A 21 -7.68 -4.90 1.23
CA LYS A 21 -9.07 -5.10 1.63
C LYS A 21 -9.63 -6.25 0.82
N VAL A 22 -9.99 -7.34 1.48
CA VAL A 22 -10.82 -8.38 0.88
C VAL A 22 -12.22 -7.79 0.72
N ILE A 23 -12.70 -7.70 -0.52
CA ILE A 23 -14.05 -7.24 -0.81
C ILE A 23 -14.87 -8.49 -1.07
N LYS A 24 -15.80 -8.79 -0.16
CA LYS A 24 -16.74 -9.88 -0.36
C LYS A 24 -17.77 -9.44 -1.38
N ASP A 25 -18.02 -10.31 -2.36
CA ASP A 25 -19.13 -10.09 -3.27
C ASP A 25 -20.45 -10.18 -2.48
N ALA A 26 -21.33 -9.20 -2.67
CA ALA A 26 -22.56 -9.08 -1.90
C ALA A 26 -23.57 -10.17 -2.22
N GLU A 27 -23.51 -10.74 -3.44
CA GLU A 27 -24.47 -11.74 -3.91
C GLU A 27 -23.97 -13.18 -3.72
N THR A 28 -22.68 -13.43 -3.94
CA THR A 28 -22.09 -14.78 -3.89
C THR A 28 -21.39 -15.09 -2.56
N SER A 29 -21.20 -14.11 -1.67
CA SER A 29 -20.41 -14.23 -0.43
C SER A 29 -18.97 -14.73 -0.63
N GLU A 30 -18.51 -14.80 -1.89
CA GLU A 30 -17.15 -15.21 -2.20
C GLU A 30 -16.18 -14.07 -1.90
N GLU A 31 -15.05 -14.44 -1.30
CA GLU A 31 -13.97 -13.51 -1.01
C GLU A 31 -13.21 -13.22 -2.29
N PHE A 32 -13.62 -12.16 -3.00
CA PHE A 32 -12.89 -11.66 -4.14
C PHE A 32 -11.84 -10.64 -3.66
N SER A 33 -10.56 -11.00 -3.77
CA SER A 33 -9.48 -10.02 -3.60
C SER A 33 -9.47 -9.08 -4.81
N HIS A 34 -10.29 -8.02 -4.74
CA HIS A 34 -10.32 -6.98 -5.77
C HIS A 34 -9.01 -6.19 -5.72
N GLY A 35 -8.11 -6.54 -6.63
CA GLY A 35 -6.80 -5.91 -6.81
C GLY A 35 -5.67 -6.75 -6.23
N HIS A 36 -4.56 -6.82 -6.98
CA HIS A 36 -3.30 -7.35 -6.51
C HIS A 36 -2.37 -6.18 -6.14
N VAL A 37 -1.64 -6.30 -5.03
CA VAL A 37 -0.52 -5.40 -4.71
C VAL A 37 0.76 -6.21 -4.68
N ARG A 38 1.67 -5.89 -5.59
CA ARG A 38 2.99 -6.49 -5.66
C ARG A 38 4.02 -5.52 -5.13
N LEU A 39 4.84 -5.95 -4.17
CA LEU A 39 6.03 -5.20 -3.77
C LEU A 39 7.12 -5.38 -4.83
N LEU A 40 7.55 -4.28 -5.45
CA LEU A 40 8.64 -4.27 -6.43
C LEU A 40 10.00 -3.96 -5.77
N LEU A 41 10.01 -3.08 -4.77
CA LEU A 41 11.23 -2.66 -4.07
C LEU A 41 10.91 -2.30 -2.62
N TYR A 42 11.74 -2.73 -1.68
CA TYR A 42 11.73 -2.23 -0.31
C TYR A 42 13.16 -2.00 0.16
N THR A 43 13.54 -0.74 0.32
CA THR A 43 14.93 -0.35 0.58
C THR A 43 15.01 0.93 1.41
N ARG A 44 16.22 1.35 1.75
CA ARG A 44 16.52 2.65 2.34
C ARG A 44 17.33 3.51 1.39
N ALA A 45 17.24 4.83 1.55
CA ALA A 45 18.10 5.79 0.86
C ALA A 45 19.26 6.25 1.77
N GLU A 46 20.45 6.43 1.20
CA GLU A 46 21.66 6.85 1.93
C GLU A 46 21.74 8.38 2.14
N LEU A 47 20.61 8.99 2.49
CA LEU A 47 20.53 10.41 2.85
C LEU A 47 20.98 10.62 4.30
N ARG A 48 21.78 11.66 4.55
CA ARG A 48 22.43 11.93 5.86
C ARG A 48 21.98 13.23 6.52
N THR A 49 20.81 13.74 6.16
CA THR A 49 20.25 14.99 6.72
C THR A 49 19.59 14.79 8.10
N SER A 50 19.38 13.55 8.52
CA SER A 50 18.81 13.14 9.80
C SER A 50 19.63 11.98 10.39
N ASP A 51 19.42 11.68 11.68
CA ASP A 51 19.96 10.49 12.35
C ASP A 51 19.30 9.18 11.88
N HIS A 52 18.12 9.27 11.25
CA HIS A 52 17.45 8.18 10.57
C HIS A 52 17.82 8.10 9.07
N ARG A 53 17.52 6.95 8.44
CA ARG A 53 17.62 6.76 6.99
C ARG A 53 16.21 6.64 6.40
N PRO A 54 15.85 7.43 5.36
CA PRO A 54 14.53 7.30 4.74
C PRO A 54 14.30 5.90 4.19
N VAL A 55 13.13 5.33 4.45
CA VAL A 55 12.69 4.01 3.97
C VAL A 55 11.71 4.19 2.82
N VAL A 56 11.87 3.39 1.76
CA VAL A 56 11.10 3.48 0.51
C VAL A 56 10.56 2.11 0.16
N ALA A 57 9.28 2.05 -0.19
CA ALA A 57 8.63 0.88 -0.78
C ALA A 57 7.96 1.26 -2.10
N LEU A 58 8.20 0.49 -3.16
CA LEU A 58 7.56 0.64 -4.47
C LEU A 58 6.59 -0.51 -4.68
N PHE A 59 5.36 -0.18 -5.06
CA PHE A 59 4.29 -1.13 -5.29
C PHE A 59 3.75 -1.03 -6.71
N ASP A 60 3.46 -2.18 -7.29
CA ASP A 60 2.57 -2.31 -8.44
C ASP A 60 1.18 -2.66 -7.91
N VAL A 61 0.17 -1.86 -8.25
CA VAL A 61 -1.17 -1.93 -7.65
C VAL A 61 -2.23 -1.95 -8.74
N ASP A 62 -3.00 -3.04 -8.80
CA ASP A 62 -4.18 -3.10 -9.65
C ASP A 62 -5.29 -2.22 -9.08
N THR A 63 -5.85 -1.37 -9.93
CA THR A 63 -6.97 -0.50 -9.57
C THR A 63 -8.12 -0.68 -10.55
N LEU A 64 -9.34 -0.60 -10.01
CA LEU A 64 -10.55 -0.59 -10.82
C LEU A 64 -10.86 0.85 -11.22
N VAL A 65 -10.87 1.10 -12.52
CA VAL A 65 -11.30 2.39 -13.07
C VAL A 65 -12.71 2.21 -13.61
N THR A 66 -13.68 2.91 -13.02
CA THR A 66 -15.05 2.91 -13.50
C THR A 66 -15.23 3.93 -14.62
N VAL A 67 -15.93 3.53 -15.69
CA VAL A 67 -16.33 4.45 -16.77
C VAL A 67 -17.72 5.02 -16.43
N ASP A 68 -17.79 6.33 -16.20
CA ASP A 68 -19.00 7.00 -15.70
C ASP A 68 -20.23 6.77 -16.58
N GLU A 69 -20.07 6.83 -17.90
CA GLU A 69 -21.17 6.61 -18.84
C GLU A 69 -21.76 5.21 -18.72
N LYS A 70 -20.90 4.18 -18.63
CA LYS A 70 -21.32 2.79 -18.47
C LYS A 70 -21.96 2.55 -17.10
N ARG A 71 -21.40 3.16 -16.04
CA ARG A 71 -21.97 3.09 -14.69
C ARG A 71 -23.37 3.70 -14.67
N ASN A 72 -23.53 4.90 -15.22
CA ASN A 72 -24.80 5.62 -15.22
C ASN A 72 -25.84 4.90 -16.09
N ALA A 73 -25.46 4.38 -17.25
CA ALA A 73 -26.36 3.59 -18.10
C ALA A 73 -26.79 2.26 -17.47
N THR A 74 -25.95 1.63 -16.65
CA THR A 74 -26.34 0.44 -15.88
C THR A 74 -27.27 0.83 -14.73
N LEU A 75 -26.96 1.89 -13.99
CA LEU A 75 -27.80 2.38 -12.89
C LEU A 75 -29.21 2.75 -13.36
N SER A 76 -29.33 3.44 -14.51
CA SER A 76 -30.63 3.83 -15.08
C SER A 76 -31.47 2.67 -15.63
N LYS A 77 -30.91 1.46 -15.73
CA LYS A 77 -31.66 0.25 -16.13
C LYS A 77 -32.20 -0.52 -14.92
N VAL A 78 -31.63 -0.28 -13.74
CA VAL A 78 -31.98 -0.99 -12.50
C VAL A 78 -32.96 -0.17 -11.65
N ILE A 79 -32.91 1.16 -11.77
CA ILE A 79 -33.87 2.12 -11.20
C ILE A 79 -34.94 2.44 -12.25
#